data_AF-A0A974PJ03-F1
#
_entry.id   AF-A0A974PJ03-F1
#
_cell.length_a   1.000
_cell.length_b   1.000
_cell.length_c   1.000
_cell.angle_alpha   90.00
_cell.angle_beta   90.00
_cell.angle_gamma   90.00
#
_symmetry.space_group_name_H-M   'P 1'
#
loop_
_entity.id
_entity.type
_entity.pdbx_description
1 polymer ?
#
loop_
_entity_poly.entity_id
_entity_poly.type
_entity_poly.pdbx_seq_one_letter_code
_entity_poly.pdbx_strand_id
1 'polypeptide(L)'
;MRLIAMQCKAEMLRIFRNPYYVFWSLLMPILFYFIFTRVVNTGADDVSEWQEHYLMSMAAFSVMGSAIMTLGIRLVQERTQGWNTFIRITPLPSSVYFAGKMFGQTLMHLFSVLCIFVAGYLINGVALTPGQWVLSGLWILAGSLPFLALGTLVGFMKRVDTASGVSNVLYMGLAVAGGMWMPLEILPKVMQQIGHWLPSYNYGEGAWKIVGGGYPQWSNILILLGYLAVFMLLSVYIRKKQEAV
;
A
#
# COMPACT_ATOMS: atom_id res chain seq x y z
N MET A 1 1.72 -5.69 27.74
CA MET A 1 2.69 -6.05 26.67
C MET A 1 2.45 -7.43 26.04
N ARG A 2 2.29 -8.52 26.80
CA ARG A 2 2.12 -9.89 26.24
C ARG A 2 0.90 -10.07 25.31
N LEU A 3 -0.23 -9.43 25.62
CA LEU A 3 -1.46 -9.47 24.80
C LEU A 3 -1.26 -8.86 23.40
N ILE A 4 -0.60 -7.70 23.32
CA ILE A 4 -0.32 -7.02 22.04
C ILE A 4 0.59 -7.90 21.17
N ALA A 5 1.68 -8.42 21.75
CA ALA A 5 2.61 -9.29 21.02
C ALA A 5 1.94 -10.56 20.47
N MET A 6 1.07 -11.19 21.25
CA MET A 6 0.31 -12.36 20.79
C MET A 6 -0.68 -12.02 19.67
N GLN A 7 -1.37 -10.88 19.78
CA GLN A 7 -2.26 -10.40 18.71
C GLN A 7 -1.48 -10.14 17.42
N CYS A 8 -0.34 -9.46 17.50
CA CYS A 8 0.51 -9.19 16.33
C CYS A 8 0.99 -10.49 15.68
N LYS A 9 1.43 -11.48 16.48
CA LYS A 9 1.83 -12.80 15.96
C LYS A 9 0.68 -13.51 15.24
N ALA A 10 -0.52 -13.48 15.81
CA ALA A 10 -1.70 -14.10 15.21
C ALA A 10 -2.07 -13.44 13.87
N GLU A 11 -2.00 -12.10 13.82
CA GLU A 11 -2.26 -11.33 12.61
C GLU A 11 -1.24 -11.64 11.49
N MET A 12 0.06 -11.70 11.82
CA MET A 12 1.09 -12.10 10.85
C MET A 12 0.81 -13.49 10.25
N LEU A 13 0.55 -14.48 11.11
CA LEU A 13 0.30 -15.85 10.65
C LEU A 13 -0.92 -15.93 9.74
N ARG A 14 -1.97 -15.15 10.01
CA ARG A 14 -3.16 -15.10 9.14
C ARG A 14 -2.86 -14.53 7.77
N ILE A 15 -2.02 -13.50 7.69
CA ILE A 15 -1.68 -12.86 6.43
C ILE A 15 -0.77 -13.78 5.59
N PHE A 16 0.28 -14.35 6.18
CA PHE A 16 1.18 -15.28 5.47
C PHE A 16 0.48 -16.56 4.99
N ARG A 17 -0.56 -17.01 5.71
CA ARG A 17 -1.37 -18.16 5.30
C ARG A 17 -2.43 -17.83 4.26
N ASN A 18 -2.57 -16.57 3.85
CA ASN A 18 -3.50 -16.18 2.81
C ASN A 18 -2.80 -16.21 1.44
N PRO A 19 -3.02 -17.25 0.61
CA PRO A 19 -2.33 -17.37 -0.67
C PRO A 19 -2.70 -16.25 -1.64
N TYR A 20 -3.93 -15.72 -1.55
CA TYR A 20 -4.38 -14.58 -2.35
C TYR A 20 -3.47 -13.36 -2.11
N TYR A 21 -3.10 -13.14 -0.85
CA TYR A 21 -2.22 -12.05 -0.46
C TYR A 21 -0.81 -12.22 -1.07
N VAL A 22 -0.15 -13.34 -0.79
CA VAL A 22 1.21 -13.61 -1.28
C VAL A 22 1.28 -13.50 -2.81
N PHE A 23 0.27 -13.99 -3.51
CA PHE A 23 0.21 -13.92 -4.96
C PHE A 23 0.02 -12.48 -5.47
N TRP A 24 -1.05 -11.79 -5.04
CA TRP A 24 -1.41 -10.50 -5.64
C TRP A 24 -0.57 -9.33 -5.14
N SER A 25 -0.19 -9.31 -3.87
CA SER A 25 0.56 -8.17 -3.33
C SER A 25 2.06 -8.31 -3.51
N LEU A 26 2.61 -9.52 -3.64
CA LEU A 26 4.05 -9.75 -3.69
C LEU A 26 4.52 -10.30 -5.03
N LEU A 27 3.93 -11.41 -5.49
CA LEU A 27 4.36 -12.06 -6.73
C LEU A 27 4.10 -11.18 -7.95
N MET A 28 2.91 -10.57 -8.05
CA MET A 28 2.57 -9.71 -9.19
C MET A 28 3.51 -8.51 -9.38
N PRO A 29 3.81 -7.68 -8.36
CA PRO A 29 4.76 -6.59 -8.52
C PRO A 29 6.17 -7.05 -8.89
N ILE A 30 6.65 -8.17 -8.34
CA ILE A 30 7.96 -8.74 -8.70
C ILE A 30 7.96 -9.23 -10.15
N LEU A 31 6.87 -9.85 -10.59
CA LEU A 31 6.71 -10.31 -11.97
C LEU A 31 6.65 -9.14 -12.94
N PHE A 32 5.90 -8.07 -12.63
CA PHE A 32 5.90 -6.87 -13.46
C PHE A 32 7.25 -6.18 -13.44
N TYR A 33 7.92 -6.11 -12.31
CA TYR A 33 9.30 -5.62 -12.26
C TYR A 33 10.16 -6.38 -13.26
N PHE A 34 10.21 -7.71 -13.18
CA PHE A 34 10.96 -8.55 -14.12
C PHE A 34 10.58 -8.27 -15.58
N ILE A 35 9.28 -8.28 -15.91
CA ILE A 35 8.83 -8.09 -17.29
C ILE A 35 9.26 -6.73 -17.83
N PHE A 36 8.99 -5.64 -17.12
CA PHE A 36 9.21 -4.28 -17.63
C PHE A 36 10.65 -3.80 -17.52
N THR A 37 11.53 -4.55 -16.84
CA THR A 37 12.96 -4.23 -16.81
C THR A 37 13.83 -5.17 -17.63
N ARG A 38 13.38 -6.42 -17.89
CA ARG A 38 14.18 -7.44 -18.60
C ARG A 38 13.57 -7.90 -19.91
N VAL A 39 12.24 -7.93 -20.03
CA VAL A 39 11.55 -8.53 -21.18
C VAL A 39 11.10 -7.46 -22.17
N VAL A 40 10.52 -6.38 -21.66
CA VAL A 40 10.03 -5.26 -22.47
C VAL A 40 11.14 -4.25 -22.67
N ASN A 41 11.42 -3.90 -23.93
CA ASN A 41 12.25 -2.75 -24.24
C ASN A 41 11.40 -1.48 -24.10
N THR A 42 11.63 -0.71 -23.05
CA THR A 42 10.91 0.52 -22.75
C THR A 42 11.46 1.74 -23.50
N GLY A 43 12.59 1.60 -24.21
CA GLY A 43 13.26 2.70 -24.90
C GLY A 43 13.82 3.76 -23.96
N ALA A 44 14.06 3.42 -22.69
CA ALA A 44 14.67 4.33 -21.72
C ALA A 44 16.13 4.65 -22.10
N ASP A 45 16.49 5.93 -22.02
CA ASP A 45 17.85 6.40 -22.31
C ASP A 45 18.87 5.81 -21.32
N ASP A 46 18.50 5.73 -20.04
CA ASP A 46 19.28 5.05 -18.99
C ASP A 46 18.49 3.87 -18.42
N VAL A 47 18.99 2.66 -18.70
CA VAL A 47 18.40 1.41 -18.26
C VAL A 47 18.51 1.23 -16.74
N SER A 48 19.60 1.70 -16.12
CA SER A 48 19.81 1.59 -14.67
C SER A 48 18.84 2.50 -13.91
N GLU A 49 18.71 3.75 -14.36
CA GLU A 49 17.77 4.70 -13.76
C GLU A 49 16.32 4.19 -13.86
N TRP A 50 15.95 3.63 -15.03
CA TRP A 50 14.64 3.01 -15.20
C TRP A 50 14.41 1.83 -14.25
N GLN A 51 15.40 0.95 -14.06
CA GLN A 51 15.30 -0.17 -13.14
C GLN A 51 15.11 0.29 -11.69
N GLU A 52 15.85 1.29 -11.25
CA GLU A 52 15.72 1.87 -9.91
C GLU A 52 14.37 2.55 -9.69
N HIS A 53 13.95 3.36 -10.66
CA HIS A 53 12.66 4.05 -10.62
C HIS A 53 11.49 3.06 -10.58
N TYR A 54 11.50 2.07 -11.48
CA TYR A 54 10.42 1.11 -11.60
C TYR A 54 10.36 0.16 -10.39
N LEU A 55 11.51 -0.13 -9.75
CA LEU A 55 11.56 -0.86 -8.48
C LEU A 55 10.75 -0.14 -7.39
N MET A 56 10.94 1.18 -7.27
CA MET A 56 10.21 2.00 -6.30
C MET A 56 8.71 2.03 -6.59
N SER A 57 8.34 2.12 -7.87
CA SER A 57 6.94 2.04 -8.29
C SER A 57 6.30 0.71 -7.90
N MET A 58 6.98 -0.42 -8.11
CA MET A 58 6.46 -1.75 -7.76
C MET A 58 6.37 -1.97 -6.25
N ALA A 59 7.33 -1.43 -5.47
CA ALA A 59 7.28 -1.47 -4.02
C ALA A 59 6.11 -0.64 -3.46
N ALA A 60 5.92 0.58 -3.96
CA ALA A 60 4.79 1.43 -3.62
C ALA A 60 3.45 0.78 -4.02
N PHE A 61 3.37 0.24 -5.23
CA PHE A 61 2.20 -0.46 -5.76
C PHE A 61 1.82 -1.65 -4.87
N SER A 62 2.77 -2.52 -4.53
CA SER A 62 2.59 -3.65 -3.61
C SER A 62 1.98 -3.24 -2.28
N VAL A 63 2.57 -2.23 -1.64
CA VAL A 63 2.15 -1.74 -0.33
C VAL A 63 0.77 -1.08 -0.38
N MET A 64 0.51 -0.27 -1.41
CA MET A 64 -0.80 0.33 -1.66
C MET A 64 -1.88 -0.74 -1.87
N GLY A 65 -1.60 -1.76 -2.67
CA GLY A 65 -2.53 -2.86 -2.93
C GLY A 65 -2.83 -3.67 -1.67
N SER A 66 -1.79 -3.95 -0.88
CA SER A 66 -1.96 -4.59 0.43
C SER A 66 -2.86 -3.77 1.36
N ALA A 67 -2.67 -2.45 1.42
CA ALA A 67 -3.45 -1.57 2.26
C ALA A 67 -4.93 -1.48 1.81
N ILE A 68 -5.20 -1.33 0.52
CA ILE A 68 -6.56 -1.11 0.00
C ILE A 68 -7.33 -2.43 -0.14
N MET A 69 -6.71 -3.44 -0.75
CA MET A 69 -7.38 -4.71 -1.06
C MET A 69 -7.34 -5.64 0.14
N THR A 70 -6.15 -6.02 0.61
CA THR A 70 -6.01 -7.06 1.64
C THR A 70 -6.66 -6.64 2.95
N LEU A 71 -6.32 -5.46 3.46
CA LEU A 71 -6.89 -4.98 4.71
C LEU A 71 -8.38 -4.66 4.56
N GLY A 72 -8.78 -3.96 3.49
CA GLY A 72 -10.18 -3.58 3.28
C GLY A 72 -11.12 -4.78 3.14
N ILE A 73 -10.80 -5.73 2.26
CA ILE A 73 -11.60 -6.94 2.03
C ILE A 73 -11.65 -7.78 3.30
N ARG A 74 -10.51 -7.92 4.01
CA ARG A 74 -10.44 -8.72 5.23
C ARG A 74 -11.30 -8.13 6.36
N LEU A 75 -11.36 -6.81 6.50
CA LEU A 75 -12.23 -6.17 7.49
C LEU A 75 -13.71 -6.46 7.22
N VAL A 76 -14.11 -6.49 5.93
CA VAL A 76 -15.48 -6.87 5.56
C VAL A 76 -15.74 -8.35 5.83
N GLN A 77 -14.81 -9.24 5.46
CA GLN A 77 -14.92 -10.68 5.73
C GLN A 77 -15.09 -10.97 7.22
N GLU A 78 -14.23 -10.41 8.07
CA GLU A 78 -14.31 -10.59 9.52
C GLU A 78 -15.64 -10.08 10.09
N ARG A 79 -16.16 -8.94 9.59
CA ARG A 79 -17.50 -8.47 9.99
C ARG A 79 -18.59 -9.46 9.58
N THR A 80 -18.58 -9.93 8.34
CA THR A 80 -19.60 -10.86 7.81
C THR A 80 -19.59 -12.22 8.53
N GLN A 81 -18.44 -12.66 9.02
CA GLN A 81 -18.28 -13.91 9.77
C GLN A 81 -18.60 -13.77 11.27
N GLY A 82 -19.08 -12.61 11.72
CA GLY A 82 -19.36 -12.36 13.14
C GLY A 82 -18.12 -12.27 14.02
N TRP A 83 -16.91 -12.14 13.44
CA TRP A 83 -15.66 -12.07 14.18
C TRP A 83 -15.62 -10.87 15.14
N ASN A 84 -16.22 -9.75 14.75
CA ASN A 84 -16.34 -8.58 15.63
C ASN A 84 -17.18 -8.87 16.88
N THR A 85 -18.25 -9.66 16.74
CA THR A 85 -19.08 -10.10 17.88
C THR A 85 -18.28 -11.04 18.79
N PHE A 86 -17.52 -11.96 18.19
CA PHE A 86 -16.61 -12.85 18.92
C PHE A 86 -15.54 -12.08 19.70
N ILE A 87 -14.91 -11.05 19.13
CA ILE A 87 -13.91 -10.26 19.87
C ILE A 87 -14.55 -9.48 21.02
N ARG A 88 -15.79 -9.00 20.89
CA ARG A 88 -16.49 -8.25 21.94
C ARG A 88 -16.79 -9.08 23.20
N ILE A 89 -16.90 -10.41 23.09
CA ILE A 89 -17.09 -11.30 24.24
C ILE A 89 -15.77 -11.70 24.91
N THR A 90 -14.62 -11.40 24.29
CA THR A 90 -13.30 -11.63 24.89
C THR A 90 -12.89 -10.46 25.78
N PRO A 91 -12.00 -10.65 26.77
CA PRO A 91 -11.46 -9.56 27.58
C PRO A 91 -10.49 -8.63 26.81
N LEU A 92 -10.47 -8.71 25.47
CA LEU A 92 -9.56 -7.94 24.62
C LEU A 92 -10.14 -6.54 24.33
N PRO A 93 -9.47 -5.45 24.71
CA PRO A 93 -9.92 -4.10 24.37
C PRO A 93 -9.95 -3.89 22.86
N SER A 94 -11.01 -3.22 22.35
CA SER A 94 -11.15 -2.94 20.92
C SER A 94 -10.00 -2.11 20.33
N SER A 95 -9.40 -1.22 21.13
CA SER A 95 -8.22 -0.44 20.75
C SER A 95 -6.98 -1.31 20.54
N VAL A 96 -6.77 -2.32 21.40
CA VAL A 96 -5.66 -3.26 21.29
C VAL A 96 -5.81 -4.15 20.07
N TYR A 97 -7.04 -4.61 19.79
CA TYR A 97 -7.34 -5.38 18.59
C TYR A 97 -7.04 -4.60 17.31
N PHE A 98 -7.53 -3.36 17.21
CA PHE A 98 -7.29 -2.51 16.04
C PHE A 98 -5.81 -2.12 15.90
N ALA A 99 -5.13 -1.78 16.99
CA ALA A 99 -3.70 -1.49 16.98
C ALA A 99 -2.87 -2.70 16.53
N GLY A 100 -3.22 -3.91 17.01
CA GLY A 100 -2.56 -5.14 16.59
C GLY A 100 -2.73 -5.43 15.09
N LYS A 101 -3.91 -5.12 14.53
CA LYS A 101 -4.15 -5.19 13.08
C LYS A 101 -3.31 -4.21 12.28
N MET A 102 -3.30 -2.94 12.68
CA MET A 102 -2.50 -1.92 12.01
C MET A 102 -1.01 -2.27 12.07
N PHE A 103 -0.53 -2.73 13.23
CA PHE A 103 0.85 -3.18 13.38
C PHE A 103 1.17 -4.39 12.49
N GLY A 104 0.30 -5.41 12.48
CA GLY A 104 0.45 -6.58 11.62
C GLY A 104 0.50 -6.20 10.13
N GLN A 105 -0.33 -5.24 9.73
CA GLN A 105 -0.35 -4.71 8.37
C GLN A 105 0.93 -3.91 8.03
N THR A 106 1.42 -3.06 8.93
CA THR A 106 2.69 -2.33 8.73
C THR A 106 3.87 -3.28 8.62
N LEU A 107 3.91 -4.34 9.44
CA LEU A 107 4.95 -5.36 9.36
C LEU A 107 4.89 -6.13 8.04
N MET A 108 3.68 -6.33 7.52
CA MET A 108 3.47 -6.89 6.20
C MET A 108 3.96 -5.96 5.08
N HIS A 109 3.75 -4.65 5.21
CA HIS A 109 4.32 -3.66 4.28
C HIS A 109 5.85 -3.73 4.31
N LEU A 110 6.45 -3.78 5.51
CA LEU A 110 7.90 -3.90 5.66
C LEU A 110 8.43 -5.16 4.96
N PHE A 111 7.80 -6.31 5.17
CA PHE A 111 8.18 -7.54 4.49
C PHE A 111 8.05 -7.44 2.96
N SER A 112 6.97 -6.83 2.47
CA SER A 112 6.75 -6.65 1.03
C SER A 112 7.84 -5.79 0.39
N VAL A 113 8.19 -4.67 1.04
CA VAL A 113 9.28 -3.79 0.64
C VAL A 113 10.61 -4.55 0.59
N LEU A 114 10.93 -5.30 1.65
CA LEU A 114 12.17 -6.09 1.69
C LEU A 114 12.23 -7.13 0.57
N CYS A 115 11.16 -7.88 0.34
CA CYS A 115 11.12 -8.88 -0.73
C CYS A 115 11.27 -8.25 -2.12
N ILE A 116 10.63 -7.11 -2.37
CA ILE A 116 10.74 -6.41 -3.65
C ILE A 116 12.14 -5.81 -3.83
N PHE A 117 12.73 -5.22 -2.78
CA PHE A 117 14.09 -4.70 -2.81
C PHE A 117 15.13 -5.80 -3.09
N VAL A 118 14.98 -6.95 -2.43
CA VAL A 118 15.79 -8.15 -2.72
C VAL A 118 15.60 -8.61 -4.16
N ALA A 119 14.37 -8.63 -4.68
CA ALA A 119 14.11 -8.94 -6.08
C ALA A 119 14.78 -7.93 -7.03
N GLY A 120 14.76 -6.64 -6.69
CA GLY A 120 15.46 -5.57 -7.39
C GLY A 120 16.95 -5.85 -7.56
N TYR A 121 17.59 -6.20 -6.45
CA TYR A 121 19.00 -6.60 -6.41
C TYR A 121 19.26 -7.90 -7.19
N LEU A 122 18.46 -8.94 -7.01
CA LEU A 122 18.68 -10.25 -7.65
C LEU A 122 18.41 -10.25 -9.17
N ILE A 123 17.39 -9.53 -9.62
CA ILE A 123 16.96 -9.54 -11.02
C ILE A 123 17.82 -8.62 -11.88
N ASN A 124 18.13 -7.42 -11.40
CA ASN A 124 18.78 -6.38 -12.19
C ASN A 124 20.11 -5.88 -11.60
N GLY A 125 20.49 -6.31 -10.39
CA GLY A 125 21.70 -5.81 -9.74
C GLY A 125 21.58 -4.36 -9.28
N VAL A 126 20.37 -3.90 -8.96
CA VAL A 126 20.11 -2.52 -8.52
C VAL A 126 21.05 -2.13 -7.37
N ALA A 127 21.86 -1.11 -7.61
CA ALA A 127 22.96 -0.70 -6.75
C ALA A 127 22.70 0.66 -6.10
N LEU A 128 21.73 0.71 -5.19
CA LEU A 128 21.45 1.92 -4.41
C LEU A 128 22.38 2.04 -3.20
N THR A 129 22.66 3.26 -2.78
CA THR A 129 23.36 3.53 -1.52
C THR A 129 22.55 3.02 -0.32
N PRO A 130 23.18 2.67 0.81
CA PRO A 130 22.45 2.26 2.02
C PRO A 130 21.42 3.31 2.48
N GLY A 131 21.74 4.60 2.30
CA GLY A 131 20.82 5.70 2.60
C GLY A 131 19.57 5.68 1.72
N GLN A 132 19.71 5.48 0.41
CA GLN A 132 18.58 5.40 -0.52
C GLN A 132 17.67 4.21 -0.23
N TRP A 133 18.22 3.03 0.09
CA TRP A 133 17.42 1.87 0.49
C TRP A 133 16.59 2.16 1.73
N VAL A 134 17.22 2.70 2.78
CA VAL A 134 16.55 2.98 4.06
C VAL A 134 15.52 4.10 3.91
N LEU A 135 15.89 5.21 3.28
CA LEU A 135 14.98 6.36 3.09
C LEU A 135 13.79 6.00 2.20
N SER A 136 14.00 5.23 1.12
CA SER A 136 12.91 4.78 0.25
C SER A 136 11.97 3.84 1.01
N GLY A 137 12.53 2.89 1.77
CA GLY A 137 11.73 1.99 2.61
C GLY A 137 10.91 2.74 3.66
N LEU A 138 11.52 3.70 4.37
CA LEU A 138 10.83 4.54 5.36
C LEU A 138 9.75 5.40 4.72
N TRP A 139 10.03 6.00 3.56
CA TRP A 139 9.05 6.77 2.80
C TRP A 139 7.86 5.90 2.37
N ILE A 140 8.11 4.73 1.80
CA ILE A 140 7.07 3.81 1.36
C ILE A 140 6.20 3.37 2.55
N LEU A 141 6.81 3.12 3.71
CA LEU A 141 6.06 2.77 4.93
C LEU A 141 5.22 3.95 5.46
N ALA A 142 5.82 5.13 5.62
CA ALA A 142 5.13 6.31 6.14
C ALA A 142 4.04 6.82 5.18
N GLY A 143 4.34 6.86 3.88
CA GLY A 143 3.42 7.23 2.82
C GLY A 143 2.30 6.21 2.58
N SER A 144 2.37 5.01 3.18
CA SER A 144 1.28 4.02 3.10
C SER A 144 0.08 4.33 3.99
N LEU A 145 0.24 5.22 4.98
CA LEU A 145 -0.79 5.55 5.98
C LEU A 145 -2.13 6.02 5.38
N PRO A 146 -2.19 6.91 4.37
CA PRO A 146 -3.46 7.29 3.75
C PRO A 146 -4.16 6.10 3.11
N PHE A 147 -3.42 5.17 2.51
CA PHE A 147 -4.00 3.97 1.88
C PHE A 147 -4.49 2.96 2.92
N LEU A 148 -3.89 2.90 4.11
CA LEU A 148 -4.43 2.14 5.24
C LEU A 148 -5.77 2.70 5.71
N ALA A 149 -5.87 4.04 5.80
CA ALA A 149 -7.13 4.72 6.11
C ALA A 149 -8.18 4.44 5.02
N LEU A 150 -7.78 4.49 3.74
CA LEU A 150 -8.65 4.15 2.61
C LEU A 150 -9.10 2.68 2.64
N GLY A 151 -8.21 1.74 2.92
CA GLY A 151 -8.56 0.34 3.13
C GLY A 151 -9.54 0.14 4.29
N THR A 152 -9.37 0.91 5.37
CA THR A 152 -10.32 0.91 6.50
C THR A 152 -11.70 1.43 6.08
N LEU A 153 -11.76 2.45 5.20
CA LEU A 153 -13.01 2.94 4.61
C LEU A 153 -13.72 1.86 3.78
N VAL A 154 -12.99 1.14 2.93
CA VAL A 154 -13.53 -0.02 2.20
C VAL A 154 -14.03 -1.08 3.20
N GLY A 155 -13.31 -1.25 4.31
CA GLY A 155 -13.71 -2.09 5.43
C GLY A 155 -15.08 -1.77 6.05
N PHE A 156 -15.70 -0.62 5.79
CA PHE A 156 -17.07 -0.30 6.22
C PHE A 156 -18.17 -0.81 5.28
N MET A 157 -17.82 -1.36 4.12
CA MET A 157 -18.78 -1.96 3.21
C MET A 157 -19.44 -3.20 3.80
N LYS A 158 -20.64 -3.52 3.30
CA LYS A 158 -21.49 -4.62 3.83
C LYS A 158 -21.21 -5.98 3.18
N ARG A 159 -20.71 -6.00 1.94
CA ARG A 159 -20.52 -7.21 1.14
C ARG A 159 -19.06 -7.33 0.68
N VAL A 160 -18.53 -8.55 0.78
CA VAL A 160 -17.15 -8.87 0.36
C VAL A 160 -16.96 -8.61 -1.13
N ASP A 161 -17.95 -8.98 -1.96
CA ASP A 161 -17.88 -8.75 -3.42
C ASP A 161 -17.83 -7.27 -3.78
N THR A 162 -18.64 -6.45 -3.10
CA THR A 162 -18.63 -4.99 -3.29
C THR A 162 -17.29 -4.39 -2.86
N ALA A 163 -16.76 -4.83 -1.71
CA ALA A 163 -15.46 -4.38 -1.23
C ALA A 163 -14.35 -4.77 -2.21
N SER A 164 -14.36 -5.99 -2.73
CA SER A 164 -13.41 -6.47 -3.73
C SER A 164 -13.47 -5.62 -5.01
N GLY A 165 -14.67 -5.41 -5.56
CA GLY A 165 -14.85 -4.61 -6.77
C GLY A 165 -14.40 -3.16 -6.61
N VAL A 166 -14.81 -2.50 -5.51
CA VAL A 166 -14.41 -1.10 -5.24
C VAL A 166 -12.90 -1.00 -4.96
N SER A 167 -12.35 -1.90 -4.14
CA SER A 167 -10.91 -1.91 -3.88
C SER A 167 -10.09 -2.11 -5.16
N ASN A 168 -10.53 -2.97 -6.09
CA ASN A 168 -9.83 -3.18 -7.35
C ASN A 168 -9.87 -1.94 -8.25
N VAL A 169 -11.03 -1.29 -8.39
CA VAL A 169 -11.17 -0.05 -9.18
C VAL A 169 -10.32 1.08 -8.58
N LEU A 170 -10.37 1.26 -7.26
CA LEU A 170 -9.55 2.25 -6.56
C LEU A 170 -8.06 1.95 -6.75
N TYR A 171 -7.65 0.69 -6.54
CA TYR A 171 -6.26 0.28 -6.63
C TYR A 171 -5.69 0.48 -8.03
N MET A 172 -6.37 -0.03 -9.07
CA MET A 172 -5.95 0.13 -10.46
C MET A 172 -6.01 1.59 -10.91
N GLY A 173 -7.09 2.29 -10.59
CA GLY A 173 -7.25 3.70 -10.94
C GLY A 173 -6.11 4.55 -10.35
N LEU A 174 -5.81 4.35 -9.06
CA LEU A 174 -4.71 5.05 -8.38
C LEU A 174 -3.33 4.63 -8.91
N ALA A 175 -3.12 3.35 -9.23
CA ALA A 175 -1.83 2.88 -9.75
C ALA A 175 -1.50 3.45 -11.13
N VAL A 176 -2.49 3.46 -12.04
CA VAL A 176 -2.32 3.97 -13.40
C VAL A 176 -2.26 5.50 -13.39
N ALA A 177 -3.24 6.16 -12.78
CA ALA A 177 -3.26 7.63 -12.74
C ALA A 177 -2.16 8.23 -11.85
N GLY A 178 -1.60 7.43 -10.93
CA GLY A 178 -0.45 7.80 -10.11
C GLY A 178 0.91 7.57 -10.79
N GLY A 179 0.94 7.03 -12.01
CA GLY A 179 2.18 6.82 -12.75
C GLY A 179 3.06 5.65 -12.26
N MET A 180 2.52 4.71 -11.48
CA MET A 180 3.31 3.60 -10.93
C MET A 180 3.58 2.49 -11.96
N TRP A 181 2.66 2.27 -12.90
CA TRP A 181 2.85 1.26 -13.95
C TRP A 181 3.53 1.83 -15.19
N MET A 182 3.29 3.11 -15.46
CA MET A 182 3.80 3.79 -16.62
C MET A 182 4.01 5.26 -16.28
N PRO A 183 5.01 5.93 -16.86
CA PRO A 183 5.28 7.34 -16.57
C PRO A 183 4.02 8.19 -16.79
N LEU A 184 3.77 9.17 -15.90
CA LEU A 184 2.58 10.01 -16.02
C LEU A 184 2.63 10.84 -17.31
N GLU A 185 3.82 11.15 -17.79
CA GLU A 185 4.12 11.98 -18.95
C GLU A 185 3.57 11.40 -20.27
N ILE A 186 3.38 10.08 -20.34
CA ILE A 186 2.81 9.43 -21.53
C ILE A 186 1.27 9.42 -21.53
N LEU A 187 0.63 9.77 -20.43
CA LEU A 187 -0.83 9.86 -20.33
C LEU A 187 -1.36 11.18 -20.93
N PRO A 188 -2.64 11.26 -21.34
CA PRO A 188 -3.24 12.51 -21.82
C PRO A 188 -3.13 13.65 -20.80
N LYS A 189 -2.96 14.89 -21.27
CA LYS A 189 -2.75 16.09 -20.41
C LYS A 189 -3.74 16.23 -19.25
N VAL A 190 -5.01 15.89 -19.48
CA VAL A 190 -6.05 15.94 -18.44
C VAL A 190 -5.75 14.95 -17.32
N MET A 191 -5.31 13.73 -17.66
CA MET A 191 -4.92 12.72 -16.67
C MET A 191 -3.66 13.13 -15.92
N GLN A 192 -2.69 13.78 -16.59
CA GLN A 192 -1.50 14.32 -15.93
C GLN A 192 -1.87 15.36 -14.87
N GLN A 193 -2.70 16.34 -15.24
CA GLN A 193 -3.16 17.39 -14.35
C GLN A 193 -3.85 16.84 -13.11
N ILE A 194 -4.72 15.84 -13.28
CA ILE A 194 -5.40 15.19 -12.14
C ILE A 194 -4.43 14.33 -11.35
N GLY A 195 -3.54 13.60 -12.04
CA GLY A 195 -2.57 12.67 -11.47
C GLY A 195 -1.68 13.31 -10.41
N HIS A 196 -1.17 14.51 -10.65
CA HIS A 196 -0.33 15.23 -9.69
C HIS A 196 -1.01 15.53 -8.35
N TRP A 197 -2.35 15.58 -8.29
CA TRP A 197 -3.12 15.78 -7.05
C TRP A 197 -3.53 14.47 -6.37
N LEU A 198 -3.25 13.32 -6.99
CA LEU A 198 -3.58 12.02 -6.42
C LEU A 198 -2.56 11.62 -5.34
N PRO A 199 -3.02 10.94 -4.27
CA PRO A 199 -2.11 10.46 -3.24
C PRO A 199 -1.16 9.41 -3.80
N SER A 200 -1.55 8.64 -4.81
CA SER A 200 -0.70 7.63 -5.44
C SER A 200 0.49 8.23 -6.18
N TYR A 201 0.31 9.32 -6.93
CA TYR A 201 1.43 10.01 -7.57
C TYR A 201 2.43 10.53 -6.54
N ASN A 202 1.94 11.30 -5.56
CA ASN A 202 2.78 11.90 -4.52
C ASN A 202 3.51 10.84 -3.68
N TYR A 203 2.88 9.68 -3.50
CA TYR A 203 3.48 8.53 -2.85
C TYR A 203 4.63 7.91 -3.67
N GLY A 204 4.41 7.67 -4.97
CA GLY A 204 5.44 7.14 -5.87
C GLY A 204 6.59 8.14 -6.07
N GLU A 205 6.27 9.41 -6.35
CA GLU A 205 7.22 10.46 -6.64
C GLU A 205 8.23 10.68 -5.52
N GLY A 206 7.79 10.62 -4.26
CA GLY A 206 8.73 10.72 -3.14
C GLY A 206 9.79 9.61 -3.14
N ALA A 207 9.40 8.37 -3.49
CA ALA A 207 10.35 7.26 -3.61
C ALA A 207 11.25 7.43 -4.84
N TRP A 208 10.70 7.85 -5.98
CA TRP A 208 11.44 8.14 -7.22
C TRP A 208 12.52 9.22 -7.01
N LYS A 209 12.19 10.29 -6.29
CA LYS A 209 13.14 11.35 -5.98
C LYS A 209 14.26 10.87 -5.06
N ILE A 210 13.97 10.00 -4.10
CA ILE A 210 15.00 9.45 -3.20
C ILE A 210 16.02 8.61 -3.99
N VAL A 211 15.56 7.71 -4.87
CA VAL A 211 16.49 6.91 -5.69
C VAL A 211 17.26 7.76 -6.69
N GLY A 212 16.67 8.84 -7.22
CA GLY A 212 17.38 9.84 -8.03
C GLY A 212 18.35 10.75 -7.25
N GLY A 213 18.59 10.50 -5.96
CA GLY A 213 19.54 11.26 -5.13
C GLY A 213 18.98 12.54 -4.50
N GLY A 214 17.69 12.81 -4.68
CA GLY A 214 16.98 13.92 -4.06
C GLY A 214 16.20 13.53 -2.81
N TYR A 215 15.23 14.37 -2.45
CA TYR A 215 14.33 14.16 -1.32
C TYR A 215 12.88 14.37 -1.72
N PRO A 216 11.91 13.76 -1.01
CA PRO A 216 10.50 14.01 -1.24
C PRO A 216 10.18 15.50 -1.06
N GLN A 217 9.37 16.04 -1.96
CA GLN A 217 8.94 17.43 -1.86
C GLN A 217 7.96 17.62 -0.70
N TRP A 218 7.96 18.83 -0.12
CA TRP A 218 7.02 19.18 0.94
C TRP A 218 5.55 19.09 0.49
N SER A 219 5.26 19.39 -0.78
CA SER A 219 3.95 19.18 -1.40
C SER A 219 3.48 17.74 -1.23
N ASN A 220 4.34 16.76 -1.47
CA ASN A 220 3.99 15.34 -1.45
C ASN A 220 3.59 14.93 -0.04
N ILE A 221 4.35 15.38 0.96
CA ILE A 221 4.05 15.14 2.37
C ILE A 221 2.70 15.77 2.75
N LEU A 222 2.48 17.05 2.38
CA LEU A 222 1.26 17.77 2.71
C LEU A 222 0.03 17.14 2.06
N ILE A 223 0.13 16.72 0.80
CA ILE A 223 -0.96 16.05 0.09
C ILE A 223 -1.29 14.72 0.76
N LEU A 224 -0.29 13.89 1.05
CA LEU A 224 -0.50 12.61 1.73
C LEU A 224 -1.13 12.80 3.13
N LEU A 225 -0.66 13.78 3.89
CA LEU A 225 -1.25 14.13 5.20
C LEU A 225 -2.69 14.65 5.05
N GLY A 226 -2.97 15.44 4.01
CA GLY A 226 -4.32 15.91 3.70
C GLY A 226 -5.29 14.75 3.42
N TYR A 227 -4.90 13.81 2.56
CA TYR A 227 -5.69 12.62 2.29
C TYR A 227 -5.84 11.72 3.53
N LEU A 228 -4.77 11.56 4.32
CA LEU A 228 -4.85 10.83 5.58
C LEU A 228 -5.89 11.46 6.52
N ALA A 229 -5.84 12.78 6.70
CA ALA A 229 -6.79 13.51 7.53
C ALA A 229 -8.23 13.33 7.02
N VAL A 230 -8.46 13.50 5.72
CA VAL A 230 -9.78 13.33 5.09
C VAL A 230 -10.29 11.90 5.29
N PHE A 231 -9.49 10.87 5.00
CA PHE A 231 -9.92 9.48 5.13
C PHE A 231 -10.15 9.06 6.59
N MET A 232 -9.35 9.58 7.52
CA MET A 232 -9.56 9.37 8.95
C MET A 232 -10.84 10.03 9.44
N LEU A 233 -11.12 11.28 9.05
CA LEU A 233 -12.36 11.98 9.38
C LEU A 233 -13.59 11.25 8.84
N LEU A 234 -13.54 10.83 7.56
CA LEU A 234 -14.60 10.02 6.96
C LEU A 234 -14.77 8.68 7.68
N SER A 235 -13.68 8.03 8.08
CA SER A 235 -13.73 6.76 8.82
C SER A 235 -14.42 6.91 10.16
N VAL A 236 -14.09 7.97 10.92
CA VAL A 236 -14.73 8.27 12.20
C VAL A 236 -16.20 8.62 12.01
N TYR A 237 -16.54 9.43 11.01
CA TYR A 237 -17.91 9.82 10.71
C TYR A 237 -18.79 8.60 10.36
N ILE A 238 -18.34 7.75 9.44
CA ILE A 238 -19.06 6.54 9.03
C ILE A 238 -19.22 5.58 10.20
N ARG A 239 -18.15 5.38 11.00
CA ARG A 239 -18.19 4.52 12.18
C ARG A 239 -19.26 4.98 13.18
N LYS A 240 -19.29 6.27 13.53
CA LYS A 240 -20.31 6.83 14.44
C LYS A 240 -21.73 6.61 13.91
N LYS A 241 -21.94 6.81 12.60
CA LYS A 241 -23.24 6.60 11.97
C LYS A 241 -23.68 5.13 11.99
N GLN A 242 -22.75 4.19 11.87
CA GLN A 242 -23.03 2.75 11.95
C GLN A 242 -23.28 2.26 13.38
N GLU A 243 -22.70 2.91 14.39
CA GLU A 243 -22.94 2.58 15.81
C GLU A 243 -24.29 3.13 16.33
N ALA A 244 -24.90 4.09 15.63
CA ALA A 244 -26.17 4.73 15.98
C ALA A 244 -27.42 4.05 15.37
N VAL A 245 -27.24 3.01 14.55
CA VAL A 245 -28.31 2.23 13.87
C VAL A 245 -28.30 0.81 14.41
#